data_AF-A0A7J6QCZ0-F1
#
_entry.id   AF-A0A7J6QCZ0-F1
#
_cell.length_a   1.000
_cell.length_b   1.000
_cell.length_c   1.000
_cell.angle_alpha   90.00
_cell.angle_beta   90.00
_cell.angle_gamma   90.00
#
_symmetry.space_group_name_H-M   'P 1'
#
loop_
_entity.id
_entity.type
_entity.pdbx_description
1 polymer ?
#
loop_
_entity_poly.entity_id
_entity_poly.type
_entity_poly.pdbx_seq_one_letter_code
_entity_poly.pdbx_strand_id
1 'polypeptide(L)'
;KLGRKFVEPPTFDIALSYGDSTCLTPLIFVLSAGSDPVADMLTFAEEKHMSNRLESISLGQGQGPKASRMIEHSTKSGGWVLLQNCHLAISWMPQLEQICEQLSGEDVNPTFRLWLTSMPSKAFPPLLLQNGVKMTNEPPKGLRANLLRSYAGLDDKTLNDCSKPEAFQPLLFGFCFFHAVVQERRKFGPIGWNIPYGFTMEDLMVCRRQLKLFIDDYDEIP
;
A
#
# COMPACT_ATOMS: atom_id res chain seq x y z
N LYS A 1 -12.94 30.87 -3.53
CA LYS A 1 -12.27 29.68 -2.94
C LYS A 1 -12.17 28.60 -4.02
N LEU A 2 -11.06 27.86 -4.11
CA LEU A 2 -10.75 26.94 -5.21
C LEU A 2 -11.68 25.70 -5.33
N GLY A 3 -12.46 25.37 -4.29
CA GLY A 3 -13.47 24.29 -4.31
C GLY A 3 -13.02 23.02 -3.56
N ARG A 4 -13.95 22.09 -3.30
CA ARG A 4 -13.71 20.88 -2.45
C ARG A 4 -12.62 19.97 -2.98
N LYS A 5 -12.45 19.87 -4.30
CA LYS A 5 -11.41 19.06 -4.97
C LYS A 5 -9.97 19.44 -4.61
N PHE A 6 -9.75 20.61 -4.00
CA PHE A 6 -8.43 21.07 -3.53
C PHE A 6 -8.27 20.97 -2.01
N VAL A 7 -9.26 20.42 -1.31
CA VAL A 7 -9.27 20.24 0.15
C VAL A 7 -9.40 18.77 0.51
N GLU A 8 -10.16 18.01 -0.29
CA GLU A 8 -10.31 16.56 -0.15
C GLU A 8 -9.28 15.85 -1.05
N PRO A 9 -8.42 14.98 -0.50
CA PRO A 9 -7.52 14.19 -1.32
C PRO A 9 -8.33 13.23 -2.20
N PRO A 10 -7.94 13.01 -3.46
CA PRO A 10 -8.58 12.03 -4.32
C PRO A 10 -8.37 10.61 -3.75
N THR A 11 -9.23 9.69 -4.13
CA THR A 11 -9.04 8.27 -3.84
C THR A 11 -7.76 7.78 -4.52
N PHE A 12 -7.03 6.90 -3.82
CA PHE A 12 -5.81 6.32 -4.36
C PHE A 12 -6.12 5.41 -5.57
N ASP A 13 -5.40 5.60 -6.67
CA ASP A 13 -5.56 4.85 -7.93
C ASP A 13 -4.18 4.48 -8.49
N ILE A 14 -3.85 3.18 -8.44
CA ILE A 14 -2.60 2.63 -8.96
C ILE A 14 -2.56 2.72 -10.49
N ALA A 15 -3.69 2.49 -11.16
CA ALA A 15 -3.75 2.45 -12.61
C ALA A 15 -3.47 3.84 -13.23
N LEU A 16 -4.04 4.88 -12.63
CA LEU A 16 -3.75 6.27 -13.01
C LEU A 16 -2.26 6.59 -12.84
N SER A 17 -1.70 6.28 -11.67
CA SER A 17 -0.30 6.55 -11.35
C SER A 17 0.66 5.78 -12.27
N TYR A 18 0.31 4.53 -12.61
CA TYR A 18 1.03 3.73 -13.59
C TYR A 18 0.98 4.35 -14.99
N GLY A 19 -0.15 4.91 -15.39
CA GLY A 19 -0.33 5.60 -16.67
C GLY A 19 0.58 6.82 -16.84
N ASP A 20 0.90 7.51 -15.74
CA ASP A 20 1.84 8.65 -15.71
C ASP A 20 3.32 8.22 -15.69
N SER A 21 3.61 6.91 -15.68
CA SER A 21 4.97 6.36 -15.59
C SER A 21 5.47 5.77 -16.91
N THR A 22 6.80 5.76 -17.05
CA THR A 22 7.53 5.15 -18.18
C THR A 22 8.55 4.14 -17.65
N CYS A 23 9.31 3.49 -18.54
CA CYS A 23 10.43 2.65 -18.15
C CYS A 23 11.58 3.40 -17.44
N LEU A 24 11.61 4.73 -17.53
CA LEU A 24 12.61 5.59 -16.87
C LEU A 24 12.04 6.34 -15.65
N THR A 25 10.73 6.25 -15.43
CA THR A 25 10.03 6.99 -14.37
C THR A 25 9.67 6.01 -13.25
N PRO A 26 10.42 5.98 -12.13
CA PRO A 26 10.13 5.08 -11.03
C PRO A 26 8.81 5.45 -10.35
N LEU A 27 8.11 4.44 -9.85
CA LEU A 27 6.87 4.55 -9.09
C LEU A 27 7.18 4.41 -7.60
N ILE A 28 6.92 5.45 -6.82
CA ILE A 28 7.34 5.56 -5.43
C ILE A 28 6.12 5.59 -4.52
N PHE A 29 5.95 4.53 -3.74
CA PHE A 29 5.05 4.50 -2.61
C PHE A 29 5.71 5.11 -1.38
N VAL A 30 5.19 6.28 -0.98
CA VAL A 30 5.53 6.91 0.28
C VAL A 30 4.64 6.30 1.37
N LEU A 31 5.25 5.49 2.22
CA LEU A 31 4.57 4.74 3.27
C LEU A 31 4.16 5.65 4.42
N SER A 32 2.99 5.35 5.00
CA SER A 32 2.52 5.94 6.25
C SER A 32 2.29 4.83 7.26
N ALA A 33 2.37 5.14 8.56
CA ALA A 33 2.29 4.11 9.60
C ALA A 33 0.94 3.37 9.58
N GLY A 34 0.98 2.07 9.26
CA GLY A 34 -0.20 1.19 9.17
C GLY A 34 -0.82 1.10 7.78
N SER A 35 -0.12 1.56 6.73
CA SER A 35 -0.51 1.40 5.33
C SER A 35 0.61 0.72 4.56
N ASP A 36 0.32 -0.46 3.99
CA ASP A 36 1.21 -1.19 3.11
C ASP A 36 0.56 -1.37 1.72
N PRO A 37 1.03 -0.66 0.68
CA PRO A 37 0.47 -0.75 -0.66
C PRO A 37 0.99 -1.95 -1.46
N VAL A 38 1.86 -2.80 -0.89
CA VAL A 38 2.44 -3.94 -1.61
C VAL A 38 1.35 -4.91 -2.06
N ALA A 39 0.36 -5.21 -1.22
CA ALA A 39 -0.74 -6.11 -1.61
C ALA A 39 -1.55 -5.57 -2.80
N ASP A 40 -1.87 -4.27 -2.78
CA ASP A 40 -2.58 -3.60 -3.87
C ASP A 40 -1.73 -3.60 -5.16
N MET A 41 -0.41 -3.38 -5.05
CA MET A 41 0.51 -3.42 -6.19
C MET A 41 0.65 -4.82 -6.79
N LEU A 42 0.71 -5.87 -5.95
CA LEU A 42 0.77 -7.26 -6.42
C LEU A 42 -0.50 -7.64 -7.18
N THR A 43 -1.66 -7.23 -6.68
CA THR A 43 -2.95 -7.42 -7.36
C THR A 43 -2.94 -6.69 -8.71
N PHE A 44 -2.46 -5.45 -8.75
CA PHE A 44 -2.32 -4.70 -10.00
C PHE A 44 -1.32 -5.33 -10.99
N ALA A 45 -0.23 -5.94 -10.50
CA ALA A 45 0.70 -6.67 -11.35
C ALA A 45 0.04 -7.90 -11.99
N GLU A 46 -0.88 -8.55 -11.28
CA GLU A 46 -1.68 -9.66 -11.82
C GLU A 46 -2.63 -9.19 -12.92
N GLU A 47 -3.34 -8.08 -12.69
CA GLU A 47 -4.20 -7.43 -13.68
C GLU A 47 -3.44 -7.01 -14.95
N LYS A 48 -2.16 -6.64 -14.83
CA LYS A 48 -1.27 -6.31 -15.95
C LYS A 48 -0.52 -7.52 -16.53
N HIS A 49 -0.81 -8.73 -16.06
CA HIS A 49 -0.13 -9.97 -16.47
C HIS A 49 1.40 -9.93 -16.26
N MET A 50 1.85 -9.20 -15.24
CA MET A 50 3.25 -9.01 -14.89
C MET A 50 3.70 -9.83 -13.68
N SER A 51 2.80 -10.52 -12.97
CA SER A 51 3.15 -11.32 -11.77
C SER A 51 4.29 -12.31 -12.00
N ASN A 52 4.32 -12.99 -13.15
CA ASN A 52 5.38 -13.96 -13.49
C ASN A 52 6.73 -13.31 -13.84
N ARG A 53 6.75 -11.98 -14.01
CA ARG A 53 7.90 -11.18 -14.42
C ARG A 53 8.19 -10.05 -13.43
N LEU A 54 7.60 -10.15 -12.23
CA LEU A 54 7.80 -9.23 -11.13
C LEU A 54 8.78 -9.87 -10.16
N GLU A 55 9.91 -9.21 -9.95
CA GLU A 55 10.86 -9.58 -8.91
C GLU A 55 10.76 -8.57 -7.75
N SER A 56 10.76 -9.07 -6.50
CA SER A 56 10.68 -8.21 -5.33
C SER A 56 11.79 -8.50 -4.32
N ILE A 57 12.25 -7.45 -3.64
CA ILE A 57 13.27 -7.55 -2.60
C ILE A 57 13.04 -6.49 -1.53
N SER A 58 13.05 -6.89 -0.25
CA SER A 58 13.12 -5.92 0.85
C SER A 58 14.56 -5.49 1.06
N LEU A 59 14.79 -4.18 0.96
CA LEU A 59 16.11 -3.59 1.15
C LEU A 59 16.45 -3.54 2.63
N GLY A 60 17.62 -4.08 2.94
CA GLY A 60 18.27 -4.04 4.24
C GLY A 60 19.79 -4.08 4.04
N GLN A 61 20.53 -4.26 5.11
CA GLN A 61 21.99 -4.31 5.02
C GLN A 61 22.45 -5.42 4.06
N GLY A 62 23.27 -5.06 3.06
CA GLY A 62 23.86 -6.00 2.11
C GLY A 62 22.99 -6.40 0.91
N GLN A 63 21.74 -5.93 0.79
CA GLN A 63 20.87 -6.31 -0.33
C GLN A 63 21.09 -5.49 -1.63
N GLY A 64 21.80 -4.36 -1.53
CA GLY A 64 22.05 -3.45 -2.66
C GLY A 64 22.58 -4.13 -3.93
N PRO A 65 23.65 -4.95 -3.88
CA PRO A 65 24.18 -5.63 -5.06
C PRO A 65 23.17 -6.58 -5.73
N LYS A 66 22.30 -7.22 -4.95
CA LYS A 66 21.24 -8.09 -5.51
C LYS A 66 20.18 -7.24 -6.22
N ALA A 67 19.76 -6.14 -5.59
CA ALA A 67 18.83 -5.19 -6.20
C ALA A 67 19.37 -4.59 -7.52
N SER A 68 20.66 -4.22 -7.58
CA SER A 68 21.29 -3.74 -8.82
C SER A 68 21.18 -4.75 -9.96
N ARG A 69 21.45 -6.04 -9.69
CA ARG A 69 21.36 -7.10 -10.71
C ARG A 69 19.93 -7.35 -11.16
N MET A 70 18.96 -7.31 -10.23
CA MET A 70 17.54 -7.45 -10.56
C MET A 70 17.07 -6.33 -11.50
N ILE A 71 17.50 -5.08 -11.25
CA ILE A 71 17.22 -3.94 -12.12
C ILE A 71 17.85 -4.17 -13.50
N GLU A 72 19.15 -4.49 -13.55
CA GLU A 72 19.86 -4.69 -14.82
C GLU A 72 19.27 -5.83 -15.66
N HIS A 73 18.82 -6.90 -15.02
CA HIS A 73 18.14 -8.00 -15.71
C HIS A 73 16.77 -7.56 -16.23
N SER A 74 15.98 -6.89 -15.39
CA SER A 74 14.62 -6.48 -15.71
C SER A 74 14.54 -5.36 -16.74
N THR A 75 15.55 -4.48 -16.82
CA THR A 75 15.62 -3.45 -17.88
C THR A 75 15.76 -4.08 -19.25
N LYS A 76 16.51 -5.18 -19.38
CA LYS A 76 16.67 -5.93 -20.64
C LYS A 76 15.46 -6.79 -20.94
N SER A 77 14.96 -7.53 -19.95
CA SER A 77 13.84 -8.45 -20.16
C SER A 77 12.52 -7.71 -20.34
N GLY A 78 12.32 -6.58 -19.65
CA GLY A 78 11.04 -5.87 -19.55
C GLY A 78 10.19 -6.28 -18.34
N GLY A 79 10.82 -6.87 -17.32
CA GLY A 79 10.17 -7.25 -16.06
C GLY A 79 9.90 -6.06 -15.14
N TRP A 80 9.20 -6.28 -14.03
CA TRP A 80 9.00 -5.29 -12.98
C TRP A 80 9.91 -5.61 -11.79
N VAL A 81 10.41 -4.57 -11.14
CA VAL A 81 11.20 -4.71 -9.91
C VAL A 81 10.53 -3.93 -8.79
N LEU A 82 10.22 -4.59 -7.68
CA LEU A 82 9.75 -3.97 -6.44
C LEU A 82 10.88 -3.96 -5.40
N LEU A 83 11.41 -2.76 -5.11
CA LEU A 83 12.30 -2.56 -3.97
C LEU A 83 11.49 -2.07 -2.78
N GLN A 84 11.42 -2.88 -1.73
CA GLN A 84 10.67 -2.54 -0.53
C GLN A 84 11.59 -1.91 0.53
N ASN A 85 11.04 -1.04 1.37
CA ASN A 85 11.71 -0.46 2.53
C ASN A 85 13.03 0.27 2.21
N CYS A 86 13.08 1.06 1.13
CA CYS A 86 14.31 1.74 0.67
C CYS A 86 14.99 2.60 1.74
N HIS A 87 14.21 3.25 2.62
CA HIS A 87 14.70 3.99 3.79
C HIS A 87 15.62 3.19 4.73
N LEU A 88 15.61 1.86 4.70
CA LEU A 88 16.51 1.01 5.50
C LEU A 88 17.89 0.81 4.85
N ALA A 89 18.04 1.06 3.55
CA ALA A 89 19.28 0.89 2.79
C ALA A 89 19.95 2.24 2.43
N ILE A 90 20.09 3.10 3.44
CA ILE A 90 20.59 4.48 3.31
C ILE A 90 21.90 4.56 2.51
N SER A 91 22.87 3.69 2.80
CA SER A 91 24.19 3.71 2.14
C SER A 91 24.15 3.34 0.66
N TRP A 92 23.10 2.66 0.21
CA TRP A 92 22.97 2.21 -1.18
C TRP A 92 22.07 3.13 -2.02
N MET A 93 21.26 3.99 -1.40
CA MET A 93 20.37 4.90 -2.11
C MET A 93 21.07 5.82 -3.14
N PRO A 94 22.29 6.35 -2.90
CA PRO A 94 23.02 7.10 -3.93
C PRO A 94 23.35 6.26 -5.17
N GLN A 95 23.65 4.97 -4.98
CA GLN A 95 23.90 4.06 -6.10
C GLN A 95 22.61 3.75 -6.87
N LEU A 96 21.46 3.64 -6.17
CA LEU A 96 20.16 3.50 -6.83
C LEU A 96 19.84 4.71 -7.72
N GLU A 97 20.11 5.93 -7.24
CA GLU A 97 19.95 7.16 -8.03
C GLU A 97 20.82 7.10 -9.30
N GLN A 98 22.11 6.79 -9.16
CA GLN A 98 23.01 6.63 -10.31
C GLN A 98 22.55 5.58 -11.32
N ILE A 99 22.05 4.43 -10.84
CA ILE A 99 21.50 3.39 -11.73
C ILE A 99 20.35 3.96 -12.55
N CYS A 100 19.42 4.68 -11.91
CA CYS A 100 18.26 5.26 -12.60
C CYS A 100 18.66 6.36 -13.59
N GLU A 101 19.65 7.19 -13.28
CA GLU A 101 20.16 8.23 -14.17
C GLU A 101 20.87 7.67 -15.41
N GLN A 102 21.49 6.49 -15.29
CA GLN A 102 22.17 5.81 -16.40
C GLN A 102 21.20 5.09 -17.35
N LEU A 103 19.93 4.94 -16.99
CA LEU A 103 18.95 4.33 -17.85
C LEU A 103 18.63 5.24 -19.05
N SER A 104 18.88 4.73 -20.25
CA SER A 104 18.50 5.36 -21.52
C SER A 104 17.27 4.68 -22.10
N GLY A 105 16.35 5.46 -22.68
CA GLY A 105 15.14 4.91 -23.31
C GLY A 105 15.43 4.01 -24.52
N GLU A 106 16.61 4.12 -25.13
CA GLU A 106 17.04 3.26 -26.24
C GLU A 106 17.48 1.87 -25.77
N ASP A 107 18.02 1.77 -24.53
CA ASP A 107 18.62 0.55 -23.98
C ASP A 107 17.71 -0.19 -23.00
N VAL A 108 16.56 0.40 -22.66
CA VAL A 108 15.63 -0.13 -21.67
C VAL A 108 14.34 -0.58 -22.35
N ASN A 109 13.93 -1.80 -22.02
CA ASN A 109 12.67 -2.35 -22.49
C ASN A 109 11.48 -1.46 -22.04
N PRO A 110 10.59 -1.03 -22.96
CA PRO A 110 9.48 -0.13 -22.63
C PRO A 110 8.50 -0.67 -21.57
N THR A 111 8.42 -1.99 -21.37
CA THR A 111 7.54 -2.61 -20.37
C THR A 111 8.14 -2.64 -18.96
N PHE A 112 9.45 -2.39 -18.83
CA PHE A 112 10.13 -2.33 -17.54
C PHE A 112 9.48 -1.29 -16.63
N ARG A 113 9.32 -1.61 -15.34
CA ARG A 113 8.92 -0.65 -14.31
C ARG A 113 9.68 -0.91 -13.02
N LEU A 114 10.14 0.18 -12.41
CA LEU A 114 10.76 0.18 -11.11
C LEU A 114 9.78 0.72 -10.07
N TRP A 115 9.43 -0.10 -9.10
CA TRP A 115 8.56 0.21 -7.98
C TRP A 115 9.38 0.30 -6.69
N LEU A 116 9.13 1.33 -5.90
CA LEU A 116 9.85 1.62 -4.67
C LEU A 116 8.86 1.80 -3.53
N THR A 117 9.11 1.22 -2.36
CA THR A 117 8.40 1.57 -1.12
C THR A 117 9.34 2.17 -0.10
N SER A 118 8.96 3.29 0.50
CA SER A 118 9.79 3.94 1.50
C SER A 118 8.98 4.78 2.47
N MET A 119 9.33 4.75 3.76
CA MET A 119 8.96 5.83 4.66
C MET A 119 9.67 7.13 4.24
N PRO A 120 9.09 8.31 4.55
CA PRO A 120 9.78 9.58 4.38
C PRO A 120 11.15 9.55 5.07
N SER A 121 12.21 9.87 4.32
CA SER A 121 13.57 9.87 4.83
C SER A 121 14.37 11.00 4.20
N LYS A 122 15.17 11.70 5.01
CA LYS A 122 16.09 12.74 4.53
C LYS A 122 17.21 12.18 3.66
N ALA A 123 17.47 10.88 3.74
CA ALA A 123 18.46 10.21 2.92
C ALA A 123 17.92 9.76 1.56
N PHE A 124 16.61 9.86 1.32
CA PHE A 124 16.05 9.45 0.03
C PHE A 124 16.58 10.37 -1.08
N PRO A 125 17.06 9.83 -2.22
CA PRO A 125 17.74 10.65 -3.21
C PRO A 125 16.79 11.69 -3.86
N PRO A 126 17.15 12.98 -3.85
CA PRO A 126 16.26 14.03 -4.35
C PRO A 126 15.91 13.90 -5.83
N LEU A 127 16.85 13.48 -6.69
CA LEU A 127 16.60 13.38 -8.13
C LEU A 127 15.70 12.19 -8.43
N LEU A 128 15.89 11.07 -7.72
CA LEU A 128 14.98 9.93 -7.79
C LEU A 128 13.56 10.33 -7.38
N LEU A 129 13.40 11.11 -6.32
CA LEU A 129 12.11 11.63 -5.88
C LEU A 129 11.52 12.66 -6.86
N GLN A 130 12.35 13.51 -7.45
CA GLN A 130 11.90 14.52 -8.41
C GLN A 130 11.34 13.85 -9.67
N ASN A 131 12.08 12.88 -10.21
CA ASN A 131 11.76 12.21 -11.47
C ASN A 131 10.71 11.10 -11.32
N GLY A 132 10.47 10.58 -10.10
CA GLY A 132 9.48 9.54 -9.87
C GLY A 132 8.03 10.03 -9.79
N VAL A 133 7.09 9.11 -9.98
CA VAL A 133 5.67 9.29 -9.65
C VAL A 133 5.47 8.95 -8.17
N LYS A 134 4.91 9.88 -7.40
CA LYS A 134 4.78 9.76 -5.93
C LYS A 134 3.36 9.42 -5.58
N MET A 135 3.20 8.35 -4.82
CA MET A 135 1.92 7.84 -4.38
C MET A 135 1.90 7.76 -2.86
N THR A 136 0.84 8.27 -2.25
CA THR A 136 0.58 8.12 -0.82
C THR A 136 -0.72 7.34 -0.66
N ASN A 137 -0.66 6.16 -0.06
CA ASN A 137 -1.85 5.44 0.41
C ASN A 137 -2.12 5.90 1.85
N GLU A 138 -2.62 7.13 2.01
CA GLU A 138 -3.03 7.62 3.33
C GLU A 138 -4.32 6.93 3.78
N PRO A 139 -4.48 6.62 5.08
CA PRO A 139 -5.76 6.20 5.60
C PRO A 139 -6.81 7.31 5.35
N PRO A 140 -8.03 6.95 4.94
CA PRO A 140 -9.06 7.94 4.63
C PRO A 140 -9.33 8.83 5.84
N LYS A 141 -9.59 10.11 5.57
CA LYS A 141 -9.80 11.10 6.64
C LYS A 141 -11.28 11.19 6.97
N GLY A 142 -11.60 10.93 8.24
CA GLY A 142 -12.93 11.02 8.79
C GLY A 142 -13.63 9.67 8.87
N LEU A 143 -14.58 9.58 9.80
CA LEU A 143 -15.27 8.35 10.15
C LEU A 143 -16.00 7.71 8.95
N ARG A 144 -16.73 8.53 8.18
CA ARG A 144 -17.47 8.07 6.99
C ARG A 144 -16.55 7.47 5.94
N ALA A 145 -15.41 8.10 5.67
CA ALA A 145 -14.48 7.63 4.65
C ALA A 145 -13.77 6.33 5.07
N ASN A 146 -13.45 6.18 6.36
CA ASN A 146 -12.93 4.92 6.92
C ASN A 146 -13.94 3.78 6.82
N LEU A 147 -15.21 4.05 7.15
CA LEU A 147 -16.28 3.07 7.02
C LEU A 147 -16.46 2.61 5.57
N LEU A 148 -16.53 3.56 4.63
CA LEU A 148 -16.65 3.26 3.20
C LEU A 148 -15.47 2.40 2.71
N ARG A 149 -14.23 2.71 3.11
CA ARG A 149 -13.06 1.88 2.78
C ARG A 149 -13.15 0.48 3.37
N SER A 150 -13.56 0.35 4.62
CA SER A 150 -13.69 -0.94 5.30
C SER A 150 -14.76 -1.83 4.64
N TYR A 151 -15.80 -1.21 4.08
CA TYR A 151 -16.90 -1.88 3.39
C TYR A 151 -16.66 -2.11 1.89
N ALA A 152 -15.72 -1.40 1.26
CA ALA A 152 -15.53 -1.43 -0.19
C ALA A 152 -15.23 -2.84 -0.74
N GLY A 153 -14.65 -3.72 0.07
CA GLY A 153 -14.36 -5.12 -0.28
C GLY A 153 -15.33 -6.16 0.27
N LEU A 154 -16.47 -5.75 0.86
CA LEU A 154 -17.49 -6.67 1.37
C LEU A 154 -18.57 -6.85 0.31
N ASP A 155 -18.70 -8.07 -0.22
CA ASP A 155 -19.78 -8.48 -1.10
C ASP A 155 -20.87 -9.24 -0.35
N ASP A 156 -22.04 -9.42 -0.98
CA ASP A 156 -23.17 -10.16 -0.40
C ASP A 156 -22.77 -11.59 0.00
N LYS A 157 -21.83 -12.19 -0.75
CA LYS A 157 -21.30 -13.51 -0.41
C LYS A 157 -20.59 -13.48 0.95
N THR A 158 -19.71 -12.52 1.19
CA THR A 158 -18.98 -12.36 2.45
C THR A 158 -19.92 -12.00 3.61
N LEU A 159 -20.92 -11.15 3.37
CA LEU A 159 -21.88 -10.73 4.39
C LEU A 159 -22.82 -11.86 4.84
N ASN A 160 -23.01 -12.88 3.99
CA ASN A 160 -23.85 -14.03 4.28
C ASN A 160 -23.04 -15.31 4.55
N ASP A 161 -21.71 -15.24 4.61
CA ASP A 161 -20.81 -16.37 4.86
C ASP A 161 -20.71 -16.67 6.37
N CYS A 162 -21.83 -17.00 7.00
CA CYS A 162 -21.92 -17.52 8.37
C CYS A 162 -23.29 -18.18 8.62
N SER A 163 -23.41 -18.89 9.74
CA SER A 163 -24.63 -19.58 10.18
C SER A 163 -25.78 -18.64 10.56
N LYS A 164 -25.48 -17.42 11.04
CA LYS A 164 -26.49 -16.42 11.49
C LYS A 164 -26.24 -15.04 10.86
N PRO A 165 -26.49 -14.87 9.54
CA PRO A 165 -26.22 -13.62 8.83
C PRO A 165 -26.91 -12.38 9.40
N GLU A 166 -28.15 -12.53 9.88
CA GLU A 166 -28.95 -11.43 10.46
C GLU A 166 -28.29 -10.81 11.69
N ALA A 167 -27.53 -11.59 12.46
CA ALA A 167 -26.75 -11.12 13.60
C ALA A 167 -25.34 -10.65 13.18
N PHE A 168 -24.71 -11.36 12.24
CA PHE A 168 -23.35 -11.07 11.80
C PHE A 168 -23.22 -9.70 11.11
N GLN A 169 -24.15 -9.34 10.23
CA GLN A 169 -24.10 -8.07 9.49
C GLN A 169 -24.05 -6.82 10.39
N PRO A 170 -24.97 -6.61 11.36
CA PRO A 170 -24.91 -5.45 12.25
C PRO A 170 -23.69 -5.47 13.17
N LEU A 171 -23.23 -6.64 13.61
CA LEU A 171 -22.00 -6.76 14.43
C LEU A 171 -20.76 -6.39 13.61
N LEU A 172 -20.66 -6.87 12.38
CA LEU A 172 -19.57 -6.51 11.47
C LEU A 172 -19.55 -5.00 11.21
N PHE A 173 -20.71 -4.37 11.03
CA PHE A 173 -20.82 -2.91 10.98
C PHE A 173 -20.27 -2.24 12.24
N GLY A 174 -20.65 -2.73 13.42
CA GLY A 174 -20.12 -2.25 14.70
C GLY A 174 -18.59 -2.33 14.78
N PHE A 175 -18.00 -3.43 14.30
CA PHE A 175 -16.55 -3.62 14.25
C PHE A 175 -15.86 -2.67 13.27
N CYS A 176 -16.40 -2.50 12.05
CA CYS A 176 -15.87 -1.53 11.09
C CYS A 176 -15.98 -0.10 11.61
N PHE A 177 -17.09 0.23 12.30
CA PHE A 177 -17.28 1.54 12.93
C PHE A 177 -16.27 1.77 14.05
N PHE A 178 -16.09 0.78 14.93
CA PHE A 178 -15.11 0.85 16.00
C PHE A 178 -13.68 1.00 15.45
N HIS A 179 -13.32 0.20 14.44
CA HIS A 179 -12.05 0.32 13.72
C HIS A 179 -11.82 1.75 13.19
N ALA A 180 -12.84 2.33 12.54
CA ALA A 180 -12.79 3.70 12.05
C ALA A 180 -12.62 4.73 13.19
N VAL A 181 -13.31 4.58 14.31
CA VAL A 181 -13.16 5.44 15.49
C VAL A 181 -11.75 5.35 16.06
N VAL A 182 -11.23 4.13 16.23
CA VAL A 182 -9.90 3.88 16.77
C VAL A 182 -8.82 4.53 15.91
N GLN A 183 -8.92 4.39 14.59
CA GLN A 183 -8.00 5.03 13.64
C GLN A 183 -8.11 6.56 13.70
N GLU A 184 -9.32 7.14 13.70
CA GLU A 184 -9.50 8.59 13.77
C GLU A 184 -9.01 9.18 15.09
N ARG A 185 -9.14 8.47 16.22
CA ARG A 185 -8.62 8.92 17.52
C ARG A 185 -7.10 9.11 17.53
N ARG A 186 -6.34 8.40 16.69
CA ARG A 186 -4.86 8.57 16.59
C ARG A 186 -4.46 10.00 16.21
N LYS A 187 -5.34 10.77 15.56
CA LYS A 187 -5.07 12.16 15.17
C LYS A 187 -5.00 13.12 16.36
N PHE A 188 -5.50 12.72 17.52
CA PHE A 188 -5.55 13.56 18.73
C PHE A 188 -4.34 13.36 19.65
N GLY A 189 -3.30 12.67 19.16
CA GLY A 189 -2.07 12.43 19.93
C GLY A 189 -2.37 11.77 21.28
N PRO A 190 -1.75 12.26 22.38
CA PRO A 190 -1.97 11.72 23.73
C PRO A 190 -3.43 11.75 24.23
N ILE A 191 -4.26 12.68 23.74
CA ILE A 191 -5.69 12.76 24.11
C ILE A 191 -6.50 11.64 23.43
N GLY A 192 -6.03 11.18 22.27
CA GLY A 192 -6.56 10.03 21.58
C GLY A 192 -6.10 8.73 22.21
N TRP A 193 -4.77 8.56 22.32
CA TRP A 193 -4.08 7.38 22.82
C TRP A 193 -2.80 7.78 23.54
N ASN A 194 -2.62 7.33 24.79
CA ASN A 194 -1.37 7.55 25.53
C ASN A 194 -0.16 6.92 24.80
N ILE A 195 -0.37 5.73 24.22
CA ILE A 195 0.59 5.04 23.35
C ILE A 195 -0.19 4.62 22.09
N PRO A 196 0.12 5.18 20.90
CA PRO A 196 -0.63 4.87 19.70
C PRO A 196 -0.31 3.47 19.18
N TYR A 197 -1.33 2.65 18.97
CA TYR A 197 -1.22 1.39 18.23
C TYR A 197 -1.65 1.58 16.78
N GLY A 198 -0.94 0.95 15.85
CA GLY A 198 -1.19 1.04 14.42
C GLY A 198 -2.24 0.05 13.95
N PHE A 199 -3.51 0.23 14.34
CA PHE A 199 -4.60 -0.65 13.88
C PHE A 199 -4.71 -0.65 12.35
N THR A 200 -4.39 -1.77 11.71
CA THR A 200 -4.38 -1.93 10.25
C THR A 200 -5.61 -2.66 9.73
N MET A 201 -5.73 -2.79 8.41
CA MET A 201 -6.80 -3.58 7.79
C MET A 201 -6.68 -5.07 8.16
N GLU A 202 -5.45 -5.58 8.34
CA GLU A 202 -5.20 -6.95 8.76
C GLU A 202 -5.79 -7.23 10.15
N ASP A 203 -5.69 -6.28 11.09
CA ASP A 203 -6.32 -6.39 12.41
C ASP A 203 -7.84 -6.51 12.28
N LEU A 204 -8.47 -5.67 11.44
CA LEU A 204 -9.91 -5.76 11.17
C LEU A 204 -10.30 -7.10 10.55
N MET A 205 -9.48 -7.62 9.63
CA MET A 205 -9.70 -8.93 9.00
C MET A 205 -9.60 -10.09 10.00
N VAL A 206 -8.68 -10.01 10.96
CA VAL A 206 -8.61 -10.96 12.09
C VAL A 206 -9.87 -10.85 12.93
N CYS A 207 -10.29 -9.64 13.31
CA CYS A 207 -11.51 -9.45 14.09
C CYS A 207 -12.76 -10.00 13.39
N ARG A 208 -12.88 -9.80 12.07
CA ARG A 208 -13.96 -10.36 11.25
C ARG A 208 -13.97 -11.89 11.29
N ARG A 209 -12.79 -12.53 11.14
CA ARG A 209 -12.67 -14.00 11.21
C ARG A 209 -13.09 -14.52 12.58
N GLN A 210 -12.65 -13.87 13.66
CA GLN A 210 -13.05 -14.26 15.01
C GLN A 210 -14.55 -14.07 15.24
N LEU A 211 -15.13 -12.96 14.78
CA LEU A 211 -16.57 -12.73 14.85
C LEU A 211 -17.35 -13.85 14.15
N LYS A 212 -16.92 -14.25 12.94
CA LYS A 212 -17.54 -15.37 12.23
C LYS A 212 -17.47 -16.67 13.05
N LEU A 213 -16.29 -17.03 13.55
CA LEU A 213 -16.11 -18.23 14.37
C LEU A 213 -17.05 -18.23 15.57
N PHE A 214 -17.17 -17.10 16.27
CA PHE A 214 -18.08 -16.99 17.41
C PHE A 214 -19.56 -17.14 17.02
N ILE A 215 -19.96 -16.56 15.89
CA ILE A 215 -21.33 -16.68 15.38
C ILE A 215 -21.66 -18.12 15.01
N ASP A 216 -20.68 -18.84 14.46
CA ASP A 216 -20.83 -20.22 13.99
C ASP A 216 -20.77 -21.27 15.11
N ASP A 217 -19.89 -21.07 16.10
CA ASP A 217 -19.60 -22.08 17.13
C ASP A 217 -20.53 -21.98 18.36
N TYR A 218 -21.13 -20.81 18.61
CA TYR A 218 -21.96 -20.58 19.81
C TYR A 218 -23.44 -20.47 19.46
N ASP A 219 -24.31 -21.11 20.24
CA ASP A 219 -25.77 -21.02 20.08
C ASP A 219 -26.31 -19.62 20.39
N GLU A 220 -25.79 -18.98 21.44
CA GLU A 220 -26.10 -17.60 21.80
C GLU A 220 -25.10 -16.63 21.15
N ILE A 221 -25.61 -15.47 20.73
CA ILE A 221 -24.78 -14.40 20.17
C ILE A 221 -24.01 -13.74 21.33
N PRO A 222 -22.67 -13.70 21.29
CA PRO A 222 -21.85 -13.10 22.36
C PRO A 222 -22.02 -11.57 22.52
#